data_AF-A0A7C3TYC5-F1
#
_entry.id   AF-A0A7C3TYC5-F1
#
_cell.length_a   1.000
_cell.length_b   1.000
_cell.length_c   1.000
_cell.angle_alpha   90.00
_cell.angle_beta   90.00
_cell.angle_gamma   90.00
#
_symmetry.space_group_name_H-M   'P 1'
#
loop_
_entity.id
_entity.type
_entity.pdbx_description
1 polymer ?
#
loop_
_entity_poly.entity_id
_entity_poly.type
_entity_poly.pdbx_seq_one_letter_code
_entity_poly.pdbx_strand_id
1 'polypeptide(L)'
;MDTCKNGEKSPKDFKVRTITDIESRHYCTPKHAHFAVDFYGKLCQNKEMARKVFDAIVRVWNGEDVKEVIGKSVLQIKGMVGYDLDYILYALKWIFDQEDINFVGRPSKLQEKLDEKCQKMGINVPRGREGSQLAITLFCDIASGVHPVEALLNANLDIVPRFARR
;
A
#
# COMPACT_ATOMS: atom_id res chain seq x y z
N MET A 1 -20.34 -12.80 17.40
CA MET A 1 -19.68 -11.88 16.46
C MET A 1 -18.34 -12.50 16.16
N ASP A 2 -18.15 -13.04 14.97
CA ASP A 2 -16.88 -13.66 14.56
C ASP A 2 -15.82 -12.57 14.48
N THR A 3 -14.93 -12.55 15.46
CA THR A 3 -13.75 -11.68 15.44
C THR A 3 -12.77 -12.29 14.45
N CYS A 4 -12.74 -11.76 13.22
CA CYS A 4 -11.64 -12.02 12.30
C CYS A 4 -10.33 -11.74 13.04
N LYS A 5 -9.44 -12.74 13.06
CA LYS A 5 -8.06 -12.54 13.49
C LYS A 5 -7.45 -11.45 12.61
N ASN A 6 -6.76 -10.51 13.24
CA ASN A 6 -6.11 -9.36 12.58
C ASN A 6 -5.43 -9.78 11.27
N GLY A 7 -5.98 -9.33 10.14
CA GLY A 7 -5.42 -9.55 8.79
C GLY A 7 -6.12 -10.60 7.92
N GLU A 8 -6.93 -11.50 8.48
CA GLU A 8 -7.69 -12.46 7.67
C GLU A 8 -9.00 -11.84 7.19
N LYS A 9 -9.08 -11.64 5.86
CA LYS A 9 -10.30 -11.19 5.21
C LYS A 9 -11.44 -12.16 5.46
N SER A 10 -12.56 -11.64 5.92
CA SER A 10 -13.78 -12.40 6.17
C SER A 10 -14.33 -12.99 4.86
N PRO A 11 -15.18 -14.03 4.92
CA PRO A 11 -15.91 -14.51 3.74
C PRO A 11 -16.81 -13.46 3.08
N LYS A 12 -17.13 -12.37 3.78
CA LYS A 12 -17.96 -11.26 3.28
C LYS A 12 -17.12 -10.16 2.60
N ASP A 13 -15.80 -10.18 2.79
CA ASP A 13 -14.91 -9.17 2.27
C ASP A 13 -14.63 -9.42 0.78
N PHE A 14 -14.64 -8.35 -0.02
CA PHE A 14 -14.25 -8.50 -1.41
C PHE A 14 -12.73 -8.60 -1.57
N LYS A 15 -12.29 -9.29 -2.63
CA LYS A 15 -10.87 -9.52 -2.94
C LYS A 15 -10.53 -9.13 -4.37
N VAL A 16 -9.59 -8.20 -4.52
CA VAL A 16 -8.92 -7.85 -5.78
C VAL A 16 -7.97 -8.98 -6.15
N ARG A 17 -8.01 -9.38 -7.42
CA ARG A 17 -7.11 -10.37 -8.00
C ARG A 17 -6.65 -9.89 -9.36
N THR A 18 -5.36 -10.06 -9.64
CA THR A 18 -4.81 -9.85 -10.98
C THR A 18 -4.87 -11.17 -11.72
N ILE A 19 -5.53 -11.18 -12.88
CA ILE A 19 -5.54 -12.35 -13.76
C ILE A 19 -4.20 -12.34 -14.51
N THR A 20 -3.38 -13.35 -14.28
CA THR A 20 -2.06 -13.49 -14.93
C THR A 20 -2.14 -14.31 -16.21
N ASP A 21 -3.19 -15.13 -16.33
CA ASP A 21 -3.50 -15.89 -17.52
C ASP A 21 -5.02 -16.04 -17.62
N ILE A 22 -5.58 -15.55 -18.73
CA ILE A 22 -7.02 -15.53 -18.99
C ILE A 22 -7.54 -16.94 -19.30
N GLU A 23 -6.74 -17.76 -19.99
CA GLU A 23 -7.16 -19.09 -20.45
C GLU A 23 -7.20 -20.09 -19.29
N SER A 24 -6.12 -20.16 -18.50
CA SER A 24 -6.07 -21.03 -17.32
C SER A 24 -6.77 -20.44 -16.09
N ARG A 25 -7.22 -19.18 -16.16
CA ARG A 25 -7.77 -18.41 -15.03
C ARG A 25 -6.83 -18.37 -13.84
N HIS A 26 -5.51 -18.46 -14.06
CA HIS A 26 -4.54 -18.23 -13.00
C HIS A 26 -4.60 -16.77 -12.57
N TYR A 27 -4.58 -16.58 -11.25
CA TYR A 27 -4.65 -15.27 -10.63
C TYR A 27 -3.67 -15.17 -9.48
N CYS A 28 -3.19 -13.95 -9.23
CA CYS A 28 -2.48 -13.60 -8.02
C CYS A 28 -3.28 -12.56 -7.22
N THR A 29 -3.12 -12.56 -5.90
CA THR A 29 -3.68 -11.51 -5.04
C THR A 29 -2.54 -10.54 -4.70
N PRO A 30 -2.52 -9.34 -5.30
CA PRO A 30 -1.47 -8.39 -5.00
C PRO A 30 -1.59 -7.95 -3.52
N LYS A 31 -0.45 -7.90 -2.82
CA LYS A 31 -0.35 -7.53 -1.40
C LYS A 31 0.45 -6.24 -1.26
N HIS A 32 0.13 -5.43 -0.25
CA HIS A 32 0.88 -4.23 0.12
C HIS A 32 2.39 -4.51 0.27
N ALA A 33 2.74 -5.68 0.84
CA ALA A 33 4.13 -6.09 1.04
C ALA A 33 4.94 -6.12 -0.27
N HIS A 34 4.35 -6.55 -1.40
CA HIS A 34 5.06 -6.58 -2.68
C HIS A 34 5.46 -5.16 -3.11
N PHE A 35 4.54 -4.21 -3.00
CA PHE A 35 4.79 -2.82 -3.38
C PHE A 35 5.68 -2.08 -2.38
N ALA A 36 5.58 -2.41 -1.09
CA ALA A 36 6.44 -1.84 -0.05
C ALA A 36 7.92 -2.23 -0.24
N VAL A 37 8.18 -3.51 -0.56
CA VAL A 37 9.53 -3.99 -0.86
C VAL A 37 10.05 -3.39 -2.16
N ASP A 38 9.23 -3.35 -3.20
CA ASP A 38 9.57 -2.73 -4.49
C ASP A 38 9.91 -1.24 -4.32
N PHE A 39 9.08 -0.50 -3.58
CA PHE A 39 9.30 0.91 -3.27
C PHE A 39 10.61 1.15 -2.51
N TYR A 40 10.96 0.27 -1.59
CA TYR A 40 12.25 0.34 -0.91
C TYR A 40 13.44 0.09 -1.84
N GLY A 41 13.34 -0.87 -2.75
CA GLY A 41 14.34 -1.07 -3.80
C GLY A 41 14.55 0.20 -4.64
N LYS A 42 13.45 0.86 -5.01
CA LYS A 42 13.48 2.16 -5.69
C LYS A 42 14.16 3.25 -4.85
N LEU A 43 13.86 3.34 -3.55
CA LEU A 43 14.52 4.28 -2.62
C LEU A 43 16.04 4.05 -2.52
N CYS A 44 16.47 2.78 -2.48
CA CYS A 44 17.88 2.41 -2.45
C CYS A 44 18.61 2.80 -3.74
N GLN A 45 17.95 2.66 -4.90
CA GLN A 45 18.52 3.05 -6.19
C GLN A 45 18.60 4.58 -6.33
N ASN A 46 17.48 5.29 -6.12
CA ASN A 46 17.41 6.73 -6.26
C ASN A 46 16.29 7.31 -5.38
N LYS A 47 16.69 7.99 -4.29
CA LYS A 47 15.76 8.57 -3.32
C LYS A 47 14.84 9.64 -3.90
N GLU A 48 15.34 10.51 -4.77
CA GLU A 48 14.53 11.59 -5.35
C GLU A 48 13.44 11.02 -6.27
N MET A 49 13.81 10.05 -7.10
CA MET A 49 12.88 9.42 -8.03
C MET A 49 11.87 8.53 -7.31
N ALA A 50 12.30 7.82 -6.28
CA ALA A 50 11.39 7.10 -5.40
C ALA A 50 10.43 8.05 -4.68
N ARG A 51 10.87 9.24 -4.25
CA ARG A 51 9.95 10.22 -3.67
C ARG A 51 8.84 10.61 -4.65
N LYS A 52 9.15 10.79 -5.94
CA LYS A 52 8.14 11.03 -6.98
C LYS A 52 7.15 9.87 -7.13
N VAL A 53 7.62 8.62 -6.97
CA VAL A 53 6.74 7.43 -6.94
C VAL A 53 5.82 7.47 -5.72
N PHE A 54 6.35 7.81 -4.54
CA PHE A 54 5.54 7.95 -3.33
C PHE A 54 4.49 9.04 -3.47
N ASP A 55 4.86 10.21 -3.98
CA ASP A 55 3.93 11.31 -4.21
C ASP A 55 2.83 10.90 -5.21
N ALA A 56 3.18 10.13 -6.26
CA ALA A 56 2.19 9.57 -7.19
C ALA A 56 1.23 8.58 -6.51
N ILE A 57 1.72 7.71 -5.61
CA ILE A 57 0.88 6.80 -4.81
C ILE A 57 -0.09 7.59 -3.94
N VAL A 58 0.38 8.65 -3.25
CA VAL A 58 -0.46 9.50 -2.40
C VAL A 58 -1.54 10.22 -3.22
N ARG A 59 -1.19 10.72 -4.41
CA ARG A 59 -2.16 11.37 -5.32
C ARG A 59 -3.28 10.42 -5.76
N VAL A 60 -2.94 9.19 -6.16
CA VAL A 60 -3.92 8.16 -6.48
C VAL A 60 -4.75 7.78 -5.25
N TRP A 61 -4.11 7.68 -4.07
CA TRP A 61 -4.82 7.43 -2.83
C TRP A 61 -5.83 8.52 -2.49
N ASN A 62 -5.51 9.79 -2.82
CA ASN A 62 -6.40 10.94 -2.67
C ASN A 62 -7.50 11.04 -3.74
N GLY A 63 -7.57 10.09 -4.66
CA GLY A 63 -8.64 9.99 -5.65
C GLY A 63 -8.33 10.60 -7.01
N GLU A 64 -7.08 11.02 -7.27
CA GLU A 64 -6.68 11.41 -8.63
C GLU A 64 -6.70 10.20 -9.58
N ASP A 65 -7.06 10.44 -10.84
CA ASP A 65 -7.08 9.39 -11.86
C ASP A 65 -5.66 8.90 -12.18
N VAL A 66 -5.51 7.57 -12.27
CA VAL A 66 -4.21 6.93 -12.48
C VAL A 66 -3.59 7.37 -13.82
N LYS A 67 -4.37 7.54 -14.89
CA LYS A 67 -3.83 7.95 -16.19
C LYS A 67 -3.30 9.38 -16.14
N GLU A 68 -3.98 10.26 -15.42
CA GLU A 68 -3.51 11.63 -15.24
C GLU A 68 -2.21 11.70 -14.42
N VAL A 69 -2.11 10.89 -13.36
CA VAL A 69 -0.89 10.80 -12.54
C VAL A 69 0.27 10.27 -13.38
N ILE A 70 0.05 9.18 -14.11
CA ILE A 70 1.03 8.59 -15.03
C ILE A 70 1.49 9.62 -16.07
N GLY A 71 0.57 10.32 -16.74
CA GLY A 71 0.90 11.31 -17.76
C GLY A 71 1.81 12.44 -17.26
N LYS A 72 1.69 12.81 -15.98
CA LYS A 72 2.53 13.82 -15.34
C LYS A 72 3.88 13.29 -14.83
N SER A 73 4.01 11.98 -14.61
CA SER A 73 5.14 11.39 -13.87
C SER A 73 6.02 10.43 -14.68
N VAL A 74 5.51 9.77 -15.73
CA VAL A 74 6.20 8.66 -16.43
C VAL A 74 7.58 9.01 -16.99
N LEU A 75 7.73 10.20 -17.57
CA LEU A 75 9.02 10.60 -18.15
C LEU A 75 10.11 10.75 -17.09
N GLN A 76 9.72 11.08 -15.85
CA GLN A 76 10.67 11.32 -14.80
C GLN A 76 11.23 9.99 -14.31
N ILE A 77 10.38 9.01 -14.02
CA ILE A 77 10.71 7.75 -13.33
C ILE A 77 11.23 6.60 -14.22
N LYS A 78 11.59 6.88 -15.48
CA LYS A 78 12.08 5.85 -16.40
C LYS A 78 13.43 5.26 -15.92
N GLY A 79 13.57 3.94 -15.96
CA GLY A 79 14.80 3.24 -15.57
C GLY A 79 14.94 2.91 -14.08
N MET A 80 13.87 3.11 -13.30
CA MET A 80 13.79 2.62 -11.92
C MET A 80 13.66 1.09 -11.89
N VAL A 81 14.27 0.44 -10.91
CA VAL A 81 14.19 -1.02 -10.71
C VAL A 81 12.78 -1.46 -10.31
N GLY A 82 12.46 -2.72 -10.59
CA GLY A 82 11.23 -3.36 -10.13
C GLY A 82 10.03 -3.10 -11.04
N TYR A 83 8.84 -3.00 -10.47
CA TYR A 83 7.61 -2.81 -11.24
C TYR A 83 7.52 -1.43 -11.89
N ASP A 84 6.89 -1.38 -13.05
CA ASP A 84 6.52 -0.12 -13.70
C ASP A 84 5.47 0.65 -12.89
N LEU A 85 5.48 1.97 -12.99
CA LEU A 85 4.61 2.83 -12.20
C LEU A 85 3.14 2.62 -12.50
N ASP A 86 2.79 2.37 -13.75
CA ASP A 86 1.41 2.11 -14.14
C ASP A 86 0.84 0.90 -13.39
N TYR A 87 1.59 -0.20 -13.35
CA TYR A 87 1.23 -1.40 -12.61
C TYR A 87 1.11 -1.11 -11.10
N ILE A 88 2.08 -0.40 -10.52
CA ILE A 88 2.05 -0.01 -9.10
C ILE A 88 0.78 0.78 -8.78
N LEU A 89 0.49 1.82 -9.57
CA LEU A 89 -0.62 2.74 -9.30
C LEU A 89 -1.99 2.08 -9.51
N TYR A 90 -2.17 1.32 -10.58
CA TYR A 90 -3.44 0.60 -10.81
C TYR A 90 -3.70 -0.46 -9.74
N ALA A 91 -2.69 -1.26 -9.41
CA ALA A 91 -2.85 -2.30 -8.40
C ALA A 91 -3.12 -1.69 -7.01
N LEU A 92 -2.35 -0.67 -6.61
CA LEU A 92 -2.57 0.01 -5.32
C LEU A 92 -3.92 0.71 -5.27
N LYS A 93 -4.39 1.34 -6.35
CA LYS A 93 -5.73 1.92 -6.39
C LYS A 93 -6.80 0.90 -6.00
N TRP A 94 -6.79 -0.26 -6.66
CA TRP A 94 -7.77 -1.31 -6.37
C TRP A 94 -7.63 -1.87 -4.96
N ILE A 95 -6.40 -2.04 -4.48
CA ILE A 95 -6.18 -2.49 -3.11
C ILE A 95 -6.69 -1.46 -2.10
N PHE A 96 -6.45 -0.17 -2.31
CA PHE A 96 -6.94 0.88 -1.41
C PHE A 96 -8.46 0.91 -1.38
N ASP A 97 -9.11 0.91 -2.54
CA ASP A 97 -10.57 0.86 -2.64
C ASP A 97 -11.13 -0.38 -1.92
N GLN A 98 -10.38 -1.49 -1.97
CA GLN A 98 -10.72 -2.69 -1.23
C GLN A 98 -10.61 -2.56 0.28
N GLU A 99 -9.49 -2.03 0.78
CA GLU A 99 -9.33 -1.84 2.21
C GLU A 99 -10.40 -0.88 2.76
N ASP A 100 -10.77 0.15 2.01
CA ASP A 100 -11.78 1.13 2.44
C ASP A 100 -13.20 0.57 2.43
N ILE A 101 -13.60 -0.18 1.39
CA ILE A 101 -14.92 -0.82 1.34
C ILE A 101 -15.06 -1.88 2.42
N ASN A 102 -14.00 -2.64 2.71
CA ASN A 102 -14.02 -3.66 3.76
C ASN A 102 -13.83 -3.06 5.16
N PHE A 103 -13.59 -1.75 5.29
CA PHE A 103 -13.28 -1.13 6.56
C PHE A 103 -14.54 -0.98 7.43
N VAL A 104 -14.55 -1.68 8.56
CA VAL A 104 -15.64 -1.62 9.56
C VAL A 104 -15.28 -0.74 10.78
N GLY A 105 -14.08 -0.16 10.79
CA GLY A 105 -13.54 0.62 11.90
C GLY A 105 -12.27 0.03 12.50
N ARG A 106 -11.59 0.84 13.31
CA ARG A 106 -10.42 0.45 14.11
C ARG A 106 -10.43 1.18 15.47
N PRO A 107 -9.65 0.73 16.48
CA PRO A 107 -9.54 1.44 17.75
C PRO A 107 -9.04 2.89 17.57
N SER A 108 -9.61 3.85 18.30
CA SER A 108 -9.30 5.29 18.18
C SER A 108 -7.82 5.61 18.33
N LYS A 109 -7.16 5.02 19.34
CA LYS A 109 -5.72 5.19 19.57
C LYS A 109 -4.87 4.78 18.37
N LEU A 110 -5.30 3.75 17.63
CA LEU A 110 -4.62 3.32 16.43
C LEU A 110 -4.87 4.32 15.29
N GLN A 111 -6.10 4.81 15.14
CA GLN A 111 -6.45 5.84 14.16
C GLN A 111 -5.61 7.11 14.36
N GLU A 112 -5.56 7.64 15.58
CA GLU A 112 -4.77 8.83 15.95
C GLU A 112 -3.29 8.66 15.58
N LYS A 113 -2.70 7.50 15.89
CA LYS A 113 -1.31 7.19 15.53
C LYS A 113 -1.07 7.20 14.02
N LEU A 114 -2.04 6.73 13.23
CA LEU A 114 -1.94 6.73 11.76
C LEU A 114 -2.10 8.14 11.21
N ASP A 115 -2.99 8.94 11.78
CA ASP A 115 -3.21 10.34 11.41
C ASP A 115 -1.94 11.16 11.66
N GLU A 116 -1.31 11.01 12.83
CA GLU A 116 -0.05 11.67 13.16
C GLU A 116 1.07 11.34 12.18
N LYS A 117 1.16 10.08 11.73
CA LYS A 117 2.17 9.66 10.74
C LYS A 117 1.94 10.33 9.39
N CYS A 118 0.70 10.35 8.91
CA CYS A 118 0.35 11.05 7.68
C CYS A 118 0.65 12.55 7.79
N GLN A 119 0.27 13.18 8.92
CA GLN A 119 0.48 14.61 9.14
C GLN A 119 1.97 14.98 9.16
N LYS A 120 2.84 14.17 9.79
CA LYS A 120 4.30 14.38 9.77
C LYS A 120 4.88 14.35 8.36
N MET A 121 4.22 13.67 7.43
CA MET A 121 4.59 13.60 6.02
C MET A 121 3.91 14.67 5.17
N GLY A 122 3.13 15.57 5.78
CA GLY A 122 2.35 16.59 5.07
C GLY A 122 1.16 16.02 4.30
N ILE A 123 0.68 14.83 4.68
CA ILE A 123 -0.42 14.13 4.01
C ILE A 123 -1.70 14.34 4.80
N ASN A 124 -2.71 14.90 4.15
CA ASN A 124 -4.06 14.98 4.68
C ASN A 124 -4.82 13.71 4.31
N VAL A 125 -5.43 13.06 5.31
CA VAL A 125 -6.24 11.85 5.11
C VAL A 125 -7.60 12.25 4.52
N PRO A 126 -7.96 11.80 3.31
CA PRO A 126 -9.29 12.07 2.77
C PRO A 126 -10.36 11.31 3.54
N ARG A 127 -11.57 11.85 3.59
CA ARG A 127 -12.73 11.18 4.19
C ARG A 127 -13.03 9.88 3.44
N GLY A 128 -13.29 8.79 4.17
CA GLY A 128 -13.60 7.49 3.56
C GLY A 128 -12.38 6.71 3.10
N ARG A 129 -11.17 7.11 3.52
CA ARG A 129 -9.88 6.44 3.23
C ARG A 129 -9.23 5.84 4.47
N GLU A 130 -9.99 5.69 5.54
CA GLU A 130 -9.50 5.21 6.83
C GLU A 130 -9.07 3.74 6.79
N GLY A 131 -9.62 2.93 5.87
CA GLY A 131 -9.23 1.52 5.69
C GLY A 131 -7.83 1.38 5.11
N SER A 132 -7.60 2.05 3.99
CA SER A 132 -6.36 2.05 3.22
C SER A 132 -5.26 2.91 3.82
N GLN A 133 -5.58 3.80 4.77
CA GLN A 133 -4.60 4.63 5.46
C GLN A 133 -3.45 3.83 6.09
N LEU A 134 -3.72 2.62 6.60
CA LEU A 134 -2.67 1.75 7.13
C LEU A 134 -1.58 1.46 6.09
N ALA A 135 -1.99 1.20 4.84
CA ALA A 135 -1.07 0.99 3.75
C ALA A 135 -0.26 2.24 3.41
N ILE A 136 -0.88 3.42 3.45
CA ILE A 136 -0.17 4.68 3.24
C ILE A 136 0.86 4.93 4.33
N THR A 137 0.52 4.69 5.59
CA THR A 137 1.49 4.84 6.68
C THR A 137 2.67 3.87 6.58
N LEU A 138 2.47 2.68 6.01
CA LEU A 138 3.56 1.76 5.68
C LEU A 138 4.54 2.41 4.68
N PHE A 139 4.03 3.03 3.61
CA PHE A 139 4.88 3.76 2.67
C PHE A 139 5.53 5.00 3.30
N CYS A 140 4.83 5.71 4.19
CA CYS A 140 5.40 6.84 4.96
C CYS A 140 6.62 6.42 5.79
N ASP A 141 6.50 5.31 6.53
CA ASP A 141 7.58 4.76 7.34
C ASP A 141 8.80 4.44 6.45
N ILE A 142 8.58 3.75 5.34
CA ILE A 142 9.65 3.37 4.40
C ILE A 142 10.29 4.62 3.77
N ALA A 143 9.48 5.60 3.34
CA ALA A 143 9.96 6.87 2.80
C ALA A 143 10.76 7.68 3.83
N SER A 144 10.50 7.48 5.12
CA SER A 144 11.23 8.09 6.24
C SER A 144 12.50 7.32 6.62
N GLY A 145 12.80 6.22 5.93
CA GLY A 145 14.02 5.42 6.11
C GLY A 145 13.85 4.15 6.94
N VAL A 146 12.62 3.78 7.35
CA VAL A 146 12.36 2.52 8.05
C VAL A 146 12.50 1.35 7.08
N HIS A 147 13.15 0.27 7.53
CA HIS A 147 13.30 -0.93 6.70
C HIS A 147 11.93 -1.59 6.45
N PRO A 148 11.63 -2.14 5.25
CA PRO A 148 10.29 -2.66 4.91
C PRO A 148 9.79 -3.74 5.85
N VAL A 149 10.67 -4.62 6.32
CA VAL A 149 10.31 -5.67 7.27
C VAL A 149 9.81 -5.06 8.58
N GLU A 150 10.53 -4.07 9.11
CA GLU A 150 10.14 -3.37 10.33
C GLU A 150 8.84 -2.59 10.13
N ALA A 151 8.70 -1.91 9.00
CA ALA A 151 7.50 -1.16 8.66
C ALA A 151 6.26 -2.09 8.54
N LEU A 152 6.41 -3.26 7.94
CA LEU A 152 5.35 -4.27 7.83
C LEU A 152 4.96 -4.87 9.18
N LEU A 153 5.95 -5.15 10.04
CA LEU A 153 5.71 -5.61 11.42
C LEU A 153 4.96 -4.53 12.22
N ASN A 154 5.38 -3.27 12.11
CA ASN A 154 4.74 -2.13 12.78
C ASN A 154 3.31 -1.87 12.29
N ALA A 155 3.05 -2.12 11.01
CA ALA A 155 1.72 -2.01 10.41
C ALA A 155 0.80 -3.19 10.77
N ASN A 156 1.33 -4.24 11.43
CA ASN A 156 0.60 -5.47 11.74
C ASN A 156 -0.05 -6.10 10.49
N LEU A 157 0.56 -5.88 9.33
CA LEU A 157 0.11 -6.39 8.03
C LEU A 157 0.68 -7.79 7.83
N ASP A 158 -0.02 -8.80 8.33
CA ASP A 158 0.10 -10.22 7.96
C ASP A 158 1.56 -10.74 7.75
N ILE A 159 2.46 -10.39 8.68
CA ILE A 159 3.72 -11.09 8.89
C ILE A 159 3.66 -11.69 10.28
N VAL A 160 3.21 -12.94 10.39
CA VAL A 160 3.61 -13.76 11.53
C VAL A 160 5.04 -14.20 11.25
N PRO A 161 6.05 -13.74 12.02
CA PRO A 161 7.40 -14.25 11.87
C PRO A 161 7.36 -15.76 12.15
N ARG A 162 7.76 -16.60 11.20
CA ARG A 162 7.89 -18.06 11.41
C ARG A 162 9.12 -18.36 12.27
N PHE A 163 9.22 -17.78 13.46
CA PHE A 163 10.26 -18.10 14.44
C PHE A 163 9.72 -18.90 15.63
N ALA A 164 8.59 -19.59 15.47
CA ALA A 164 8.13 -20.59 16.43
C ALA A 164 8.36 -21.99 15.84
N ARG A 165 9.60 -22.47 15.94
CA ARG A 165 9.99 -23.89 16.06
C ARG A 165 11.50 -24.00 16.22
N ARG A 166 11.95 -24.02 17.46
CA ARG A 166 12.97 -24.96 17.94
C ARG A 166 12.47 -25.53 19.25
#